data_AF-E1ZUC8-F1
#
_entry.id   AF-E1ZUC8-F1
#
_cell.length_a   1.000
_cell.length_b   1.000
_cell.length_c   1.000
_cell.angle_alpha   90.00
_cell.angle_beta   90.00
_cell.angle_gamma   90.00
#
_symmetry.space_group_name_H-M   'P 1'
#
loop_
_entity.id
_entity.type
_entity.pdbx_description
1 polymer ?
#
loop_
_entity_poly.entity_id
_entity_poly.type
_entity_poly.pdbx_seq_one_letter_code
_entity_poly.pdbx_strand_id
1 'polypeptide(L)'
;MSNDSDPSAGEQIWSCTTGSGGVVDSNSNCYNTTIDASQIVFGLAINSAIGILCYIGFVLWRGEFRVYFNRLVSTAVPEAQRPPPLKLGGHHHLWSWLIPVFKLSDGALLESAGLDALVAQRILGFGCLALLPLTILGVGV
;
A
#
# COMPACT_ATOMS: atom_id res chain seq x y z
N MET A 1 -23.65 26.03 -58.25
CA MET A 1 -24.15 24.64 -58.30
C MET A 1 -23.17 23.79 -57.53
N SER A 2 -23.70 23.14 -56.49
CA SER A 2 -23.27 21.89 -55.84
C SER A 2 -21.79 21.70 -55.49
N ASN A 3 -21.43 21.73 -54.20
CA ASN A 3 -21.64 20.71 -53.15
C ASN A 3 -20.48 19.71 -53.12
N ASP A 4 -19.81 19.60 -51.98
CA ASP A 4 -19.85 18.43 -51.08
C ASP A 4 -18.69 18.54 -50.07
N SER A 5 -18.96 18.86 -48.81
CA SER A 5 -19.31 17.91 -47.73
C SER A 5 -18.06 17.54 -46.92
N ASP A 6 -17.90 18.19 -45.76
CA ASP A 6 -17.09 17.69 -44.64
C ASP A 6 -17.49 16.24 -44.33
N PRO A 7 -16.52 15.41 -43.90
CA PRO A 7 -16.75 14.87 -42.57
C PRO A 7 -15.49 14.84 -41.71
N SER A 8 -15.76 15.05 -40.42
CA SER A 8 -15.06 14.47 -39.28
C SER A 8 -13.66 14.99 -38.99
N ALA A 9 -13.59 15.73 -37.89
CA ALA A 9 -12.60 15.55 -36.85
C ALA A 9 -12.43 14.05 -36.55
N GLY A 10 -11.63 13.37 -37.38
CA GLY A 10 -11.24 12.00 -37.16
C GLY A 10 -10.31 11.95 -35.95
N GLU A 11 -10.64 11.09 -34.99
CA GLU A 11 -9.76 10.66 -33.93
C GLU A 11 -8.36 10.40 -34.50
N GLN A 12 -7.43 11.32 -34.25
CA GLN A 12 -6.02 10.99 -34.37
C GLN A 12 -5.70 10.05 -33.22
N ILE A 13 -5.91 8.75 -33.46
CA ILE A 13 -5.34 7.69 -32.66
C ILE A 13 -3.83 7.89 -32.78
N TRP A 14 -3.21 8.42 -31.73
CA TRP A 14 -1.76 8.62 -31.63
C TRP A 14 -1.05 7.25 -31.58
N SER A 15 -0.99 6.56 -32.71
CA SER A 15 -0.25 5.30 -32.85
C SER A 15 1.24 5.62 -32.91
N CYS A 16 1.90 5.57 -31.75
CA CYS A 16 3.35 5.63 -31.61
C CYS A 16 3.96 4.41 -32.30
N THR A 17 4.15 4.47 -33.61
CA THR A 17 4.74 3.37 -34.37
C THR A 17 6.25 3.56 -34.34
N THR A 18 6.96 2.73 -33.57
CA THR A 18 8.42 2.66 -33.63
C THR A 18 8.84 2.22 -35.03
N GLY A 19 9.16 3.18 -35.89
CA GLY A 19 9.82 2.91 -37.16
C GLY A 19 11.14 2.19 -36.90
N SER A 20 11.45 1.17 -37.70
CA SER A 20 12.61 0.29 -37.60
C SER A 20 13.96 0.98 -37.91
N GLY A 21 14.12 2.25 -37.52
CA GLY A 21 15.25 3.08 -37.88
C GLY A 21 15.49 4.25 -36.93
N GLY A 22 15.26 4.09 -35.62
CA GLY A 22 15.91 4.85 -34.55
C GLY A 22 15.86 6.39 -34.56
N VAL A 23 15.13 7.04 -35.46
CA VAL A 23 14.99 8.49 -35.51
C VAL A 23 13.68 8.86 -34.81
N VAL A 24 13.80 9.41 -33.61
CA VAL A 24 12.69 9.99 -32.86
C VAL A 24 12.46 11.41 -33.40
N ASP A 25 11.33 11.63 -34.07
CA ASP A 25 10.93 12.99 -34.46
C ASP A 25 10.76 13.83 -33.19
N SER A 26 11.58 14.87 -33.05
CA SER A 26 11.68 15.73 -31.85
C SER A 26 10.42 16.58 -31.57
N ASN A 27 9.36 16.41 -32.36
CA ASN A 27 8.13 17.20 -32.27
C ASN A 27 6.87 16.36 -31.96
N SER A 28 7.03 15.07 -31.68
CA SER A 28 5.97 14.21 -31.14
C SER A 28 6.27 13.89 -29.68
N ASN A 29 5.36 14.25 -28.77
CA ASN A 29 5.38 13.91 -27.33
C ASN A 29 5.16 12.40 -27.11
N CYS A 30 5.88 11.57 -27.85
CA CYS A 30 5.89 10.11 -27.74
C CYS A 30 6.90 9.75 -26.66
N TYR A 31 6.43 9.70 -25.42
CA TYR A 31 7.23 9.16 -24.33
C TYR A 31 7.32 7.65 -24.51
N ASN A 32 8.55 7.13 -24.59
CA ASN A 32 8.78 5.70 -24.53
C ASN A 32 8.36 5.20 -23.15
N THR A 33 7.17 4.59 -23.06
CA THR A 33 6.63 4.00 -21.83
C THR A 33 7.14 2.60 -21.58
N THR A 34 8.17 2.15 -22.31
CA THR A 34 8.84 0.88 -22.02
C THR A 34 9.59 1.02 -20.71
N ILE A 35 8.91 0.73 -19.61
CA ILE A 35 9.50 0.70 -18.28
C ILE A 35 10.46 -0.47 -18.25
N ASP A 36 11.75 -0.14 -18.20
CA ASP A 36 12.79 -1.14 -18.03
C ASP A 36 12.70 -1.76 -16.63
N ALA A 37 12.96 -3.07 -16.53
CA ALA A 37 12.88 -3.81 -15.27
C ALA A 37 13.82 -3.21 -14.21
N SER A 38 14.94 -2.61 -14.64
CA SER A 38 15.88 -1.90 -13.77
C SER A 38 15.24 -0.73 -13.02
N GLN A 39 14.32 0.01 -13.65
CA GLN A 39 13.63 1.14 -13.04
C GLN A 39 12.63 0.68 -11.98
N ILE A 40 11.96 -0.46 -12.21
CA ILE A 40 11.04 -1.08 -11.24
C ILE A 40 11.82 -1.51 -9.99
N VAL A 41 12.95 -2.20 -10.17
CA VAL A 41 13.80 -2.66 -9.06
C VAL A 41 14.38 -1.49 -8.28
N PHE A 42 14.81 -0.43 -8.97
CA PHE A 42 15.31 0.78 -8.33
C PHE A 42 14.24 1.48 -7.50
N GLY A 43 13.02 1.64 -8.05
CA GLY A 43 11.89 2.19 -7.31
C GLY A 43 11.50 1.34 -6.10
N LEU A 44 11.51 0.02 -6.24
CA LEU A 44 11.28 -0.91 -5.13
C LEU A 44 12.33 -0.75 -4.03
N ALA A 45 13.62 -0.64 -4.41
CA ALA A 45 14.72 -0.49 -3.47
C ALA A 45 14.60 0.81 -2.65
N ILE A 46 14.27 1.93 -3.29
CA ILE A 46 14.09 3.22 -2.58
C ILE A 46 12.90 3.15 -1.62
N ASN A 47 11.74 2.68 -2.09
CA ASN A 47 10.55 2.59 -1.24
C ASN A 47 10.77 1.63 -0.07
N SER A 48 11.47 0.52 -0.31
CA SER A 48 11.87 -0.42 0.74
C SER A 48 12.81 0.23 1.75
N ALA A 49 13.83 0.97 1.30
CA ALA A 49 14.76 1.66 2.19
C ALA A 49 14.05 2.69 3.08
N ILE A 50 13.15 3.50 2.51
CA ILE A 50 12.33 4.46 3.27
C ILE A 50 11.43 3.72 4.27
N GLY A 51 10.78 2.64 3.84
CA GLY A 51 9.93 1.82 4.70
C GLY A 51 10.70 1.23 5.89
N ILE A 52 11.92 0.73 5.66
CA ILE A 52 12.80 0.20 6.71
C ILE A 52 13.23 1.32 7.66
N LEU A 53 13.59 2.50 7.15
CA LEU A 53 13.98 3.64 7.97
C LEU A 53 12.82 4.08 8.87
N CYS A 54 11.62 4.23 8.31
CA CYS A 54 10.40 4.54 9.06
C CYS A 54 10.08 3.46 10.10
N TYR A 55 10.26 2.17 9.76
CA TYR A 55 10.06 1.07 10.69
C TYR A 55 11.04 1.10 11.86
N ILE A 56 12.32 1.33 11.60
CA ILE A 56 13.33 1.47 12.66
C ILE A 56 13.00 2.68 13.55
N GLY A 57 12.64 3.81 12.95
CA GLY A 57 12.20 5.00 13.69
C GLY A 57 11.01 4.70 14.59
N PHE A 58 10.00 3.99 14.07
CA PHE A 58 8.85 3.57 14.86
C PHE A 58 9.24 2.66 16.03
N VAL A 59 10.08 1.66 15.80
CA VAL A 59 10.53 0.72 16.84
C VAL A 59 11.28 1.48 17.93
N LEU A 60 12.23 2.36 17.59
CA LEU A 60 13.00 3.09 18.58
C LEU A 60 12.13 4.10 19.36
N TRP A 61 11.21 4.79 18.68
CA TRP A 61 10.43 5.87 19.31
C TRP A 61 9.18 5.39 20.04
N ARG A 62 8.67 4.20 19.73
CA ARG A 62 7.44 3.67 20.32
C ARG A 62 7.44 3.70 21.85
N GLY A 63 8.58 3.46 22.48
CA GLY A 63 8.68 3.38 23.94
C GLY A 63 8.70 4.72 24.67
N GLU A 64 9.08 5.80 23.98
CA GLU A 64 9.27 7.13 24.57
C GLU A 64 7.99 7.98 24.52
N PHE A 65 7.20 7.88 23.44
CA PHE A 65 6.05 8.75 23.26
C PHE A 65 4.75 8.19 23.84
N ARG A 66 4.15 8.98 24.74
CA ARG A 66 2.79 8.76 25.29
C ARG A 66 1.67 8.68 24.24
N VAL A 67 1.90 9.22 23.04
CA VAL A 67 0.93 9.18 21.93
C VAL A 67 0.60 7.74 21.53
N TYR A 68 1.58 6.83 21.54
CA TYR A 68 1.38 5.43 21.15
C TYR A 68 0.64 4.60 22.20
N PHE A 69 0.57 5.08 23.44
CA PHE A 69 -0.11 4.42 24.56
C PHE A 69 -1.28 5.24 25.09
N ASN A 70 -1.79 6.20 24.32
CA ASN A 70 -2.83 7.11 24.80
C ASN A 70 -4.12 6.35 25.19
N ARG A 71 -4.39 5.22 24.52
CA ARG A 71 -5.49 4.31 24.84
C ARG A 71 -5.27 3.50 26.12
N LEU A 72 -4.02 3.34 26.57
CA LEU A 72 -3.72 2.80 27.90
C LEU A 72 -3.84 3.87 28.98
N VAL A 73 -3.55 5.13 28.68
CA VAL A 73 -3.53 6.21 29.70
C VAL A 73 -4.89 6.90 29.86
N SER A 74 -5.76 6.84 28.84
CA SER A 74 -7.08 7.46 28.89
C SER A 74 -8.01 6.79 29.91
N THR A 75 -8.52 7.58 30.85
CA THR A 75 -9.53 7.19 31.85
C THR A 75 -10.90 6.87 31.25
N ALA A 76 -11.11 7.14 29.95
CA ALA A 76 -12.35 6.85 29.24
C ALA A 76 -12.48 5.36 28.82
N VAL A 77 -11.42 4.56 28.95
CA VAL A 77 -11.42 3.14 28.57
C VAL A 77 -11.53 2.26 29.83
N PRO A 78 -12.55 1.37 29.92
CA PRO A 78 -12.66 0.43 31.03
C PRO A 78 -11.41 -0.45 31.16
N GLU A 79 -10.96 -0.74 32.39
CA GLU A 79 -9.78 -1.59 32.65
C GLU A 79 -9.88 -2.97 31.98
N ALA A 80 -11.10 -3.51 31.82
CA ALA A 80 -11.37 -4.78 31.15
C ALA A 80 -11.08 -4.77 29.63
N GLN A 81 -11.08 -3.59 28.99
CA GLN A 81 -10.79 -3.42 27.56
C GLN A 81 -9.39 -2.85 27.32
N ARG A 82 -8.59 -2.64 28.37
CA ARG A 82 -7.23 -2.10 28.25
C ARG A 82 -6.31 -3.18 27.65
N PRO A 83 -5.59 -2.90 26.54
CA PRO A 83 -4.66 -3.87 25.99
C PRO A 83 -3.50 -4.13 26.96
N PRO A 84 -2.95 -5.37 27.01
CA PRO A 84 -1.83 -5.67 27.90
C PRO A 84 -0.59 -4.84 27.54
N PRO A 85 0.18 -4.34 28.52
CA PRO A 85 1.38 -3.55 28.25
C PRO A 85 2.38 -4.39 27.46
N LEU A 86 2.83 -3.84 26.32
CA LEU A 86 3.78 -4.52 25.45
C LEU A 86 5.13 -4.62 26.18
N LYS A 87 5.83 -5.74 26.01
CA LYS A 87 7.17 -5.92 26.57
C LYS A 87 8.19 -5.21 25.68
N LEU A 88 8.82 -4.17 26.20
CA LEU A 88 9.80 -3.35 25.47
C LEU A 88 11.23 -3.93 25.46
N GLY A 89 11.47 -5.13 26.01
CA GLY A 89 12.82 -5.71 26.14
C GLY A 89 13.30 -6.49 24.91
N GLY A 90 14.53 -6.23 24.45
CA GLY A 90 15.28 -7.06 23.50
C GLY A 90 14.70 -7.17 22.09
N HIS A 91 14.98 -8.27 21.38
CA HIS A 91 14.45 -8.54 20.02
C HIS A 91 12.92 -8.64 19.98
N HIS A 92 12.28 -8.87 21.12
CA HIS A 92 10.83 -8.83 21.23
C HIS A 92 10.27 -7.41 21.00
N HIS A 93 11.07 -6.35 21.12
CA HIS A 93 10.63 -4.99 20.80
C HIS A 93 10.16 -4.86 19.33
N LEU A 94 10.82 -5.58 18.41
CA LEU A 94 10.53 -5.53 16.97
C LEU A 94 9.21 -6.21 16.60
N TRP A 95 8.79 -7.25 17.35
CA TRP A 95 7.68 -8.13 16.96
C TRP A 95 6.59 -8.30 18.03
N SER A 96 6.83 -7.88 19.28
CA SER A 96 5.88 -8.02 20.40
C SER A 96 4.57 -7.27 20.19
N TRP A 97 4.54 -6.32 19.27
CA TRP A 97 3.33 -5.59 18.92
C TRP A 97 2.49 -6.27 17.86
N LEU A 98 3.11 -7.10 17.04
CA LEU A 98 2.43 -7.78 15.95
C LEU A 98 1.58 -8.93 16.51
N ILE A 99 2.08 -9.62 17.55
CA ILE A 99 1.41 -10.75 18.17
C ILE A 99 0.02 -10.39 18.74
N PRO A 100 -0.15 -9.31 19.53
CA PRO A 100 -1.47 -8.88 20.01
C PRO A 100 -2.45 -8.53 18.90
N VAL A 101 -1.97 -7.95 17.79
CA VAL A 101 -2.82 -7.56 16.65
C VAL A 101 -3.46 -8.79 16.01
N PHE A 102 -2.71 -9.88 15.88
CA PHE A 102 -3.25 -11.15 15.35
C PHE A 102 -4.06 -11.96 16.36
N LYS A 103 -3.93 -11.69 17.66
CA LYS A 103 -4.67 -12.39 18.72
C LYS A 103 -6.00 -11.72 19.09
N LEU A 104 -6.28 -10.53 18.56
CA LEU A 104 -7.50 -9.79 18.88
C LEU A 104 -8.68 -10.40 18.12
N SER A 105 -9.76 -10.75 18.84
CA SER A 105 -10.98 -11.27 18.21
C SER A 105 -11.80 -10.14 17.59
N ASP A 106 -12.48 -10.43 16.48
CA ASP A 106 -13.31 -9.46 15.76
C ASP A 106 -14.40 -8.82 16.66
N GLY A 107 -14.93 -9.58 17.62
CA GLY A 107 -15.90 -9.07 18.60
C GLY A 107 -15.31 -8.01 19.54
N ALA A 108 -14.10 -8.26 20.07
CA ALA A 108 -13.39 -7.29 20.90
C ALA A 108 -12.95 -6.04 20.09
N LEU A 109 -12.74 -6.21 18.79
CA LEU A 109 -12.39 -5.13 17.87
C LEU A 109 -13.61 -4.23 17.60
N LEU A 110 -14.78 -4.82 17.38
CA LEU A 110 -16.05 -4.10 17.21
C LEU A 110 -16.40 -3.27 18.45
N GLU A 111 -16.28 -3.87 19.63
CA GLU A 111 -16.64 -3.23 20.90
C GLU A 111 -15.69 -2.09 21.26
N SER A 112 -14.40 -2.23 20.92
CA SER A 112 -13.39 -1.26 21.33
C SER A 112 -13.13 -0.16 20.29
N ALA A 113 -13.02 -0.51 19.00
CA ALA A 113 -12.61 0.39 17.92
C ALA A 113 -13.78 0.83 17.01
N GLY A 114 -14.95 0.21 17.19
CA GLY A 114 -16.16 0.51 16.42
C GLY A 114 -16.25 -0.25 15.10
N LEU A 115 -17.37 -0.03 14.41
CA LEU A 115 -17.71 -0.72 13.17
C LEU A 115 -16.77 -0.37 12.00
N ASP A 116 -16.35 0.89 11.90
CA ASP A 116 -15.51 1.40 10.80
C ASP A 116 -14.15 0.70 10.74
N ALA A 117 -13.48 0.57 11.89
CA ALA A 117 -12.21 -0.15 11.99
C ALA A 117 -12.35 -1.64 11.63
N LEU A 118 -13.47 -2.27 12.00
CA LEU A 118 -13.75 -3.66 11.66
C LEU A 118 -13.94 -3.83 10.15
N VAL A 119 -14.68 -2.93 9.50
CA VAL A 119 -14.87 -2.96 8.04
C VAL A 119 -13.54 -2.78 7.31
N ALA A 120 -12.70 -1.82 7.73
CA ALA A 120 -11.36 -1.64 7.15
C ALA A 120 -10.50 -2.91 7.27
N GLN A 121 -10.50 -3.55 8.44
CA GLN A 121 -9.78 -4.82 8.65
C GLN A 121 -10.30 -5.95 7.76
N ARG A 122 -11.62 -6.05 7.58
CA ARG A 122 -12.23 -7.04 6.68
C ARG A 122 -11.84 -6.80 5.22
N ILE A 123 -11.83 -5.55 4.76
CA ILE A 123 -11.43 -5.22 3.39
C ILE A 123 -9.98 -5.65 3.12
N LEU A 124 -9.06 -5.36 4.05
CA LEU A 124 -7.67 -5.81 3.94
C LEU A 124 -7.55 -7.33 3.94
N GLY A 125 -8.30 -8.01 4.81
CA GLY A 125 -8.36 -9.47 4.86
C GLY A 125 -8.86 -10.10 3.56
N PHE A 126 -9.94 -9.57 2.99
CA PHE A 126 -10.46 -10.00 1.69
C PHE A 126 -9.48 -9.71 0.55
N GLY A 127 -8.83 -8.56 0.56
CA GLY A 127 -7.77 -8.23 -0.40
C GLY A 127 -6.64 -9.25 -0.38
N CYS A 128 -6.16 -9.65 0.80
CA CYS A 128 -5.14 -10.69 0.92
C CYS A 128 -5.63 -12.05 0.42
N LEU A 129 -6.85 -12.45 0.79
CA LEU A 129 -7.44 -13.73 0.36
C LEU A 129 -7.71 -13.78 -1.15
N ALA A 130 -7.99 -12.66 -1.79
CA ALA A 130 -8.23 -12.59 -3.24
C ALA A 130 -6.92 -12.50 -4.04
N LEU A 131 -5.96 -11.67 -3.60
CA LEU A 131 -4.72 -11.44 -4.32
C LEU A 131 -3.71 -12.58 -4.16
N LEU A 132 -3.65 -13.25 -3.01
CA LEU A 132 -2.74 -14.38 -2.80
C LEU A 132 -2.92 -15.52 -3.83
N PRO A 133 -4.11 -16.13 -4.01
CA PRO A 133 -4.27 -17.20 -4.98
C PRO A 133 -4.05 -16.72 -6.41
N LEU A 134 -4.41 -15.46 -6.72
CA LEU A 134 -4.18 -14.88 -8.04
C LEU A 134 -2.69 -14.71 -8.34
N THR A 135 -1.89 -14.28 -7.36
CA THR A 135 -0.43 -14.21 -7.49
C THR A 135 0.21 -15.60 -7.60
N ILE A 136 -0.27 -16.59 -6.84
CA ILE A 136 0.23 -17.97 -6.93
C ILE A 136 -0.04 -18.55 -8.31
N LEU A 137 -1.26 -18.37 -8.84
CA LEU A 137 -1.60 -18.80 -10.20
C LEU A 137 -0.79 -18.05 -11.25
N GLY A 138 -0.60 -16.73 -11.09
CA GLY A 138 0.17 -15.92 -12.04
C GLY A 138 1.68 -16.22 -12.06
N VAL A 139 2.25 -16.72 -10.96
CA VAL A 139 3.64 -17.20 -10.94
C VAL A 139 3.75 -18.65 -11.40
N GLY A 140 2.68 -19.44 -11.21
CA GLY A 140 2.66 -20.88 -11.52
C GLY A 140 2.27 -21.25 -12.96
N VAL A 141 1.57 -20.37 -13.68
CA VAL A 141 1.19 -20.51 -15.11
C VAL A 141 2.21 -19.78 -15.98
#